data_AF-A0A6A6A6J9-F1
#
_entry.id   AF-A0A6A6A6J9-F1
#
_cell.length_a   1.000
_cell.length_b   1.000
_cell.length_c   1.000
_cell.angle_alpha   90.00
_cell.angle_beta   90.00
_cell.angle_gamma   90.00
#
_symmetry.space_group_name_H-M   'P 1'
#
loop_
_entity.id
_entity.type
_entity.pdbx_description
1 polymer ?
#
loop_
_entity_poly.entity_id
_entity_poly.type
_entity_poly.pdbx_seq_one_letter_code
_entity_poly.pdbx_strand_id
1 'polypeptide(L)'
;MAQGNMNNLTTLIKRLEAATSRLEDIAGSSYPADGSVPNTGGSGAVAGAPTAPRSISPPPKPVESLPPSIAAFDELVDGDLKTWLGLSTKLGSVIEGQSKAVQQAFAAQRDFLFIANKAKKPDDRTMLELLKDLQASMEKTDEVKQTNRDPELKDPLHMVADGVGALGWITVGAKPHEHITEMFGGAQMYGNKVLRAHRESPDKTYVEWVQAYYRLFKALAEYAKTHHAFGVAWNTNGIDAKEAAKQVASAHSSSPASSIPPPPPGGVPPPPGPPPPPGLPPPPGAAPAPKKSAADMNAVFDALNQGEGVTRGLKKVDASQMTHKNPSLRANDRVPTRSDSSSSMRGKSPAPPGKKPKPDSMRTKKPPKKELDGNKWIVENFEGPTEMLEIDAEINHSILISRCKNTTIRINGKANAISLDNSSRTSLIIDSLVSSVDVIKCPNFALQVVGTLPTVLLDQVDGATVYLSKDSLNTEIFTSKCSSININLPTEEDYVENPVPEQLRSFVRGGRLVSEIVEHAG
;
A
#
# COMPACT_ATOMS: atom_id res chain seq x y z
N MET A 1 -51.46 -8.38 32.60
CA MET A 1 -50.33 -7.70 33.29
C MET A 1 -49.77 -6.64 32.35
N ALA A 2 -49.77 -5.35 32.71
CA ALA A 2 -49.29 -4.29 31.81
C ALA A 2 -48.67 -3.06 32.51
N GLN A 3 -49.06 -2.73 33.76
CA GLN A 3 -48.58 -1.54 34.46
C GLN A 3 -47.09 -1.59 34.88
N GLY A 4 -46.47 -2.77 34.94
CA GLY A 4 -45.07 -2.92 35.37
C GLY A 4 -44.04 -2.30 34.41
N ASN A 5 -44.28 -2.32 33.09
CA ASN A 5 -43.28 -1.87 32.11
C ASN A 5 -43.14 -0.34 32.03
N MET A 6 -44.24 0.41 32.18
CA MET A 6 -44.19 1.88 32.12
C MET A 6 -43.33 2.46 33.24
N ASN A 7 -43.45 1.92 34.46
CA ASN A 7 -42.66 2.37 35.62
C ASN A 7 -41.15 2.15 35.42
N ASN A 8 -40.75 1.05 34.77
CA ASN A 8 -39.35 0.80 34.42
C ASN A 8 -38.85 1.82 33.37
N LEU A 9 -39.64 2.11 32.33
CA LEU A 9 -39.25 3.06 31.29
C LEU A 9 -39.09 4.48 31.85
N THR A 10 -40.02 4.95 32.67
CA THR A 10 -39.93 6.26 33.35
C THR A 10 -38.73 6.33 34.30
N THR A 11 -38.37 5.21 34.95
CA THR A 11 -37.19 5.13 35.82
C THR A 11 -35.87 5.16 35.01
N LEU A 12 -35.84 4.55 33.83
CA LEU A 12 -34.70 4.60 32.91
C LEU A 12 -34.49 6.02 32.36
N ILE A 13 -35.56 6.70 31.92
CA ILE A 13 -35.49 8.08 31.41
C ILE A 13 -34.91 9.02 32.48
N LYS A 14 -35.45 9.00 33.71
CA LYS A 14 -34.95 9.82 34.83
C LYS A 14 -33.49 9.52 35.21
N ARG A 15 -33.02 8.29 35.01
CA ARG A 15 -31.60 7.95 35.19
C ARG A 15 -30.72 8.44 34.05
N LEU A 16 -31.26 8.53 32.83
CA LEU A 16 -30.57 9.12 31.68
C LEU A 16 -30.41 10.63 31.85
N GLU A 17 -31.48 11.34 32.21
CA GLU A 17 -31.47 12.79 32.51
C GLU A 17 -30.49 13.14 33.64
N ALA A 18 -30.47 12.33 34.71
CA ALA A 18 -29.52 12.48 35.81
C ALA A 18 -28.06 12.13 35.43
N ALA A 19 -27.84 11.39 34.33
CA ALA A 19 -26.51 11.09 33.80
C ALA A 19 -26.02 12.18 32.84
N THR A 20 -26.89 12.74 32.00
CA THR A 20 -26.53 13.86 31.11
C THR A 20 -26.24 15.14 31.90
N SER A 21 -27.09 15.48 32.89
CA SER A 21 -26.83 16.63 33.78
C SER A 21 -25.48 16.53 34.52
N ARG A 22 -25.07 15.32 34.93
CA ARG A 22 -23.75 15.10 35.53
C ARG A 22 -22.60 15.21 34.53
N LEU A 23 -22.81 14.84 33.27
CA LEU A 23 -21.84 15.05 32.20
C LEU A 23 -21.68 16.54 31.87
N GLU A 24 -22.76 17.31 31.94
CA GLU A 24 -22.77 18.77 31.77
C GLU A 24 -22.04 19.48 32.93
N ASP A 25 -22.27 19.09 34.19
CA ASP A 25 -21.50 19.59 35.36
C ASP A 25 -20.00 19.28 35.24
N ILE A 26 -19.64 18.08 34.74
CA ILE A 26 -18.23 17.67 34.53
C ILE A 26 -17.61 18.45 33.36
N ALA A 27 -18.36 18.74 32.30
CA ALA A 27 -17.89 19.57 31.19
C ALA A 27 -17.66 21.03 31.65
N GLY A 28 -18.62 21.61 32.38
CA GLY A 28 -18.58 22.99 32.86
C GLY A 28 -17.49 23.29 33.89
N SER A 29 -16.96 22.29 34.59
CA SER A 29 -15.96 22.46 35.66
C SER A 29 -14.49 22.34 35.21
N SER A 30 -14.23 22.28 33.89
CA SER A 30 -12.90 21.98 33.32
C SER A 30 -12.12 23.16 32.72
N TYR A 31 -12.48 24.42 33.06
CA TYR A 31 -11.72 25.62 32.70
C TYR A 31 -11.55 26.60 33.88
N PRO A 32 -10.36 26.71 34.49
CA PRO A 32 -10.03 27.80 35.40
C PRO A 32 -9.45 29.00 34.65
N ALA A 33 -10.19 30.11 34.60
CA ALA A 33 -9.66 31.43 34.26
C ALA A 33 -9.46 32.26 35.54
N ASP A 34 -8.37 33.01 35.61
CA ASP A 34 -7.97 33.78 36.80
C ASP A 34 -8.78 35.07 36.98
N GLY A 35 -8.98 35.53 38.23
CA GLY A 35 -9.58 36.84 38.49
C GLY A 35 -10.29 37.04 39.84
N SER A 36 -9.59 37.71 40.76
CA SER A 36 -10.10 38.48 41.92
C SER A 36 -10.62 37.74 43.17
N VAL A 37 -10.37 38.37 44.33
CA VAL A 37 -10.69 37.91 45.69
C VAL A 37 -11.49 38.99 46.42
N PRO A 38 -12.34 38.64 47.39
CA PRO A 38 -12.50 39.45 48.60
C PRO A 38 -12.23 38.66 49.90
N ASN A 39 -11.78 39.35 50.94
CA ASN A 39 -11.22 38.77 52.16
C ASN A 39 -12.10 38.99 53.41
N THR A 40 -12.44 37.89 54.09
CA THR A 40 -12.79 37.76 55.53
C THR A 40 -12.59 36.29 55.93
N GLY A 41 -12.05 35.88 57.07
CA GLY A 41 -11.47 36.60 58.21
C GLY A 41 -11.78 35.87 59.54
N GLY A 42 -10.79 35.24 60.18
CA GLY A 42 -11.01 34.50 61.44
C GLY A 42 -9.77 33.79 62.01
N SER A 43 -9.39 34.15 63.23
CA SER A 43 -8.14 33.76 63.92
C SER A 43 -8.03 32.30 64.36
N GLY A 44 -6.80 31.77 64.42
CA GLY A 44 -6.45 30.54 65.14
C GLY A 44 -4.95 30.21 65.01
N ALA A 45 -4.16 30.43 66.07
CA ALA A 45 -2.68 30.42 65.99
C ALA A 45 -2.03 29.38 66.90
N VAL A 46 -0.95 28.76 66.39
CA VAL A 46 0.29 28.41 67.13
C VAL A 46 1.45 28.32 66.14
N ALA A 47 2.66 28.65 66.57
CA ALA A 47 3.83 28.76 65.70
C ALA A 47 4.76 27.54 65.79
N GLY A 48 5.36 27.16 64.66
CA GLY A 48 6.41 26.14 64.57
C GLY A 48 7.18 26.26 63.26
N ALA A 49 8.41 26.78 63.32
CA ALA A 49 9.40 26.63 62.25
C ALA A 49 9.85 25.14 62.18
N PRO A 50 10.31 24.59 61.02
CA PRO A 50 11.26 25.26 60.13
C PRO A 50 11.16 24.93 58.62
N THR A 51 12.20 25.35 57.89
CA THR A 51 12.58 24.99 56.50
C THR A 51 11.74 25.55 55.35
N ALA A 52 12.44 25.98 54.29
CA ALA A 52 11.83 26.49 53.07
C ALA A 52 11.18 25.36 52.25
N PRO A 53 10.05 25.63 51.55
CA PRO A 53 9.41 24.64 50.70
C PRO A 53 10.35 24.22 49.57
N ARG A 54 10.60 22.91 49.46
CA ARG A 54 11.25 22.35 48.27
C ARG A 54 10.37 22.64 47.06
N SER A 55 10.96 23.09 45.97
CA SER A 55 10.26 23.23 44.69
C SER A 55 9.75 21.86 44.24
N ILE A 56 8.45 21.61 44.39
CA ILE A 56 7.80 20.46 43.79
C ILE A 56 7.79 20.72 42.29
N SER A 57 8.66 20.02 41.56
CA SER A 57 8.68 20.04 40.11
C SER A 57 7.26 19.73 39.60
N PRO A 58 6.72 20.47 38.62
CA PRO A 58 5.50 20.03 37.96
C PRO A 58 5.74 18.61 37.42
N PRO A 59 4.72 17.73 37.43
CA PRO A 59 4.86 16.39 36.86
C PRO A 59 5.37 16.51 35.42
N PRO A 60 6.28 15.63 34.98
CA PRO A 60 6.82 15.73 33.63
C PRO A 60 5.66 15.72 32.64
N LYS A 61 5.61 16.74 31.77
CA LYS A 61 4.70 16.74 30.62
C LYS A 61 4.86 15.38 29.93
N PRO A 62 3.77 14.71 29.52
CA PRO A 62 3.88 13.50 28.72
C PRO A 62 4.84 13.77 27.57
N VAL A 63 5.94 13.01 27.51
CA VAL A 63 6.83 13.06 26.36
C VAL A 63 5.98 12.57 25.19
N GLU A 64 5.72 13.46 24.23
CA GLU A 64 4.86 13.18 23.08
C GLU A 64 5.55 12.15 22.19
N SER A 65 5.40 10.87 22.56
CA SER A 65 5.98 9.74 21.86
C SER A 65 5.45 9.73 20.44
N LEU A 66 6.37 9.75 19.46
CA LEU A 66 6.04 9.70 18.04
C LEU A 66 4.98 8.60 17.79
N PRO A 67 3.90 8.90 17.04
CA PRO A 67 2.83 7.93 16.81
C PRO A 67 3.40 6.63 16.25
N PRO A 68 2.92 5.43 16.67
CA PRO A 68 3.56 4.16 16.30
C PRO A 68 3.73 3.93 14.79
N SER A 69 2.82 4.46 13.96
CA SER A 69 2.96 4.44 12.49
C SER A 69 4.10 5.34 11.99
N ILE A 70 4.32 6.50 12.61
CA ILE A 70 5.43 7.39 12.23
C ILE A 70 6.76 6.78 12.68
N ALA A 71 6.82 6.22 13.90
CA ALA A 71 8.01 5.51 14.38
C ALA A 71 8.38 4.31 13.47
N ALA A 72 7.40 3.50 13.06
CA ALA A 72 7.63 2.38 12.13
C ALA A 72 8.01 2.82 10.70
N PHE A 73 7.59 4.01 10.25
CA PHE A 73 8.07 4.59 9.00
C PHE A 73 9.51 5.13 9.14
N ASP A 74 9.83 5.73 10.29
CA ASP A 74 11.18 6.22 10.60
C ASP A 74 12.19 5.07 10.69
N GLU A 75 11.83 3.92 11.28
CA GLU A 75 12.65 2.70 11.25
C GLU A 75 12.93 2.18 9.82
N LEU A 76 11.94 2.28 8.92
CA LEU A 76 12.10 1.92 7.51
C LEU A 76 13.03 2.90 6.76
N VAL A 77 12.93 4.19 7.08
CA VAL A 77 13.77 5.25 6.51
C VAL A 77 15.22 5.14 7.00
N ASP A 78 15.45 4.99 8.31
CA ASP A 78 16.78 4.87 8.89
C ASP A 78 17.42 3.48 8.71
N GLY A 79 16.63 2.45 8.40
CA GLY A 79 17.07 1.10 8.09
C GLY A 79 17.28 0.85 6.59
N ASP A 80 16.23 0.40 5.91
CA ASP A 80 16.31 -0.08 4.51
C ASP A 80 16.63 1.05 3.52
N LEU A 81 16.00 2.22 3.63
CA LEU A 81 16.26 3.33 2.70
C LEU A 81 17.68 3.86 2.87
N LYS A 82 18.14 4.11 4.09
CA LYS A 82 19.52 4.51 4.41
C LYS A 82 20.56 3.52 3.89
N THR A 83 20.28 2.21 4.01
CA THR A 83 21.13 1.15 3.45
C THR A 83 21.20 1.23 1.93
N TRP A 84 20.06 1.42 1.25
CA TRP A 84 20.00 1.57 -0.20
C TRP A 84 20.68 2.85 -0.71
N LEU A 85 20.55 3.98 0.00
CA LEU A 85 21.25 5.23 -0.28
C LEU A 85 22.78 5.06 -0.16
N GLY A 86 23.26 4.39 0.89
CA GLY A 86 24.68 4.09 1.10
C GLY A 86 25.29 3.07 0.11
N LEU A 87 24.45 2.40 -0.68
CA LEU A 87 24.86 1.61 -1.85
C LEU A 87 24.79 2.46 -3.13
N SER A 88 23.81 3.35 -3.25
CA SER A 88 23.62 4.24 -4.41
C SER A 88 24.80 5.19 -4.61
N THR A 89 25.39 5.73 -3.53
CA THR A 89 26.59 6.58 -3.57
C THR A 89 27.83 5.90 -4.16
N LYS A 90 27.88 4.56 -4.17
CA LYS A 90 28.99 3.77 -4.74
C LYS A 90 28.83 3.52 -6.25
N LEU A 91 27.64 3.76 -6.81
CA LEU A 91 27.29 3.46 -8.21
C LEU A 91 27.35 4.69 -9.13
N GLY A 92 28.02 5.76 -8.69
CA GLY A 92 28.25 6.97 -9.47
C GLY A 92 27.18 8.05 -9.29
N SER A 93 27.54 9.27 -9.69
CA SER A 93 26.80 10.51 -9.39
C SER A 93 25.39 10.57 -9.99
N VAL A 94 25.12 9.84 -11.08
CA VAL A 94 23.79 9.80 -11.71
C VAL A 94 22.82 8.96 -10.86
N ILE A 95 23.26 7.78 -10.39
CA ILE A 95 22.46 6.92 -9.50
C ILE A 95 22.33 7.57 -8.12
N GLU A 96 23.38 8.21 -7.61
CA GLU A 96 23.30 9.02 -6.38
C GLU A 96 22.33 10.22 -6.50
N GLY A 97 22.33 10.89 -7.66
CA GLY A 97 21.41 11.99 -7.96
C GLY A 97 19.95 11.53 -7.98
N GLN A 98 19.68 10.40 -8.62
CA GLN A 98 18.34 9.79 -8.61
C GLN A 98 17.95 9.31 -7.21
N SER A 99 18.86 8.68 -6.45
CA SER A 99 18.57 8.17 -5.11
C SER A 99 18.25 9.30 -4.11
N LYS A 100 18.84 10.50 -4.30
CA LYS A 100 18.46 11.69 -3.54
C LYS A 100 17.05 12.20 -3.86
N ALA A 101 16.57 12.06 -5.10
CA ALA A 101 15.16 12.35 -5.42
C ALA A 101 14.21 11.35 -4.74
N VAL A 102 14.58 10.06 -4.67
CA VAL A 102 13.83 9.06 -3.89
C VAL A 102 13.83 9.40 -2.40
N GLN A 103 14.96 9.85 -1.83
CA GLN A 103 15.03 10.29 -0.43
C GLN A 103 14.08 11.47 -0.16
N GLN A 104 13.98 12.43 -1.10
CA GLN A 104 13.04 13.56 -1.00
C GLN A 104 11.57 13.08 -1.08
N ALA A 105 11.27 12.09 -1.91
CA ALA A 105 9.94 11.47 -1.97
C ALA A 105 9.54 10.76 -0.66
N PHE A 106 10.44 9.99 -0.05
CA PHE A 106 10.19 9.36 1.26
C PHE A 106 10.03 10.39 2.38
N ALA A 107 10.76 11.51 2.36
CA ALA A 107 10.58 12.60 3.32
C ALA A 107 9.21 13.29 3.16
N ALA A 108 8.80 13.65 1.94
CA ALA A 108 7.47 14.21 1.68
C ALA A 108 6.35 13.23 2.07
N GLN A 109 6.55 11.93 1.86
CA GLN A 109 5.62 10.89 2.29
C GLN A 109 5.52 10.77 3.83
N ARG A 110 6.64 10.85 4.54
CA ARG A 110 6.67 10.91 6.01
C ARG A 110 5.82 12.07 6.53
N ASP A 111 6.00 13.26 5.95
CA ASP A 111 5.32 14.47 6.38
C ASP A 111 3.82 14.40 6.08
N PHE A 112 3.43 13.87 4.92
CA PHE A 112 2.03 13.58 4.60
C PHE A 112 1.39 12.63 5.64
N LEU A 113 2.09 11.56 6.03
CA LEU A 113 1.61 10.61 7.05
C LEU A 113 1.51 11.27 8.45
N PHE A 114 2.43 12.17 8.79
CA PHE A 114 2.40 12.91 10.06
C PHE A 114 1.28 13.96 10.08
N ILE A 115 1.01 14.61 8.94
CA ILE A 115 -0.17 15.47 8.75
C ILE A 115 -1.45 14.66 8.92
N ALA A 116 -1.56 13.48 8.29
CA ALA A 116 -2.74 12.61 8.42
C ALA A 116 -2.98 12.13 9.86
N ASN A 117 -1.92 11.89 10.64
CA ASN A 117 -2.05 11.55 12.06
C ASN A 117 -2.58 12.71 12.93
N LYS A 118 -2.37 13.97 12.51
CA LYS A 118 -2.86 15.17 13.21
C LYS A 118 -4.21 15.68 12.71
N ALA A 119 -4.56 15.40 11.46
CA ALA A 119 -5.69 16.03 10.77
C ALA A 119 -6.86 15.07 10.49
N LYS A 120 -8.05 15.66 10.32
CA LYS A 120 -9.18 14.99 9.65
C LYS A 120 -8.88 14.81 8.17
N LYS A 121 -9.48 13.80 7.53
CA LYS A 121 -9.36 13.59 6.08
C LYS A 121 -9.88 14.85 5.35
N PRO A 122 -9.07 15.51 4.52
CA PRO A 122 -9.48 16.71 3.80
C PRO A 122 -10.32 16.39 2.55
N ASP A 123 -10.83 17.46 1.93
CA ASP A 123 -11.39 17.44 0.56
C ASP A 123 -10.30 17.12 -0.49
N ASP A 124 -10.72 16.69 -1.68
CA ASP A 124 -9.80 16.22 -2.72
C ASP A 124 -8.89 17.33 -3.29
N ARG A 125 -9.32 18.59 -3.30
CA ARG A 125 -8.45 19.71 -3.71
C ARG A 125 -7.35 19.94 -2.67
N THR A 126 -7.70 19.95 -1.40
CA THR A 126 -6.72 20.04 -0.31
C THR A 126 -5.81 18.81 -0.28
N MET A 127 -6.32 17.60 -0.57
CA MET A 127 -5.51 16.40 -0.74
C MET A 127 -4.44 16.60 -1.83
N LEU A 128 -4.82 17.11 -3.01
CA LEU A 128 -3.89 17.44 -4.09
C LEU A 128 -2.92 18.56 -3.72
N GLU A 129 -3.33 19.52 -2.88
CA GLU A 129 -2.43 20.56 -2.35
C GLU A 129 -1.35 19.98 -1.42
N LEU A 130 -1.63 18.89 -0.69
CA LEU A 130 -0.67 18.20 0.20
C LEU A 130 0.26 17.20 -0.51
N LEU A 131 -0.10 16.73 -1.70
CA LEU A 131 0.66 15.71 -2.44
C LEU A 131 1.81 16.30 -3.30
N LYS A 132 1.90 17.62 -3.43
CA LYS A 132 2.81 18.32 -4.37
C LYS A 132 4.28 17.97 -4.18
N ASP A 133 4.77 17.96 -2.96
CA ASP A 133 6.20 17.74 -2.70
C ASP A 133 6.62 16.28 -2.94
N LEU A 134 5.68 15.35 -2.76
CA LEU A 134 5.85 13.95 -3.19
C LEU A 134 5.84 13.87 -4.72
N GLN A 135 4.83 14.45 -5.38
CA GLN A 135 4.71 14.45 -6.85
C GLN A 135 5.95 15.02 -7.53
N ALA A 136 6.42 16.20 -7.11
CA ALA A 136 7.64 16.82 -7.65
C ALA A 136 8.90 15.95 -7.41
N SER A 137 8.98 15.24 -6.28
CA SER A 137 10.09 14.31 -6.01
C SER A 137 10.01 13.03 -6.87
N MET A 138 8.81 12.56 -7.18
CA MET A 138 8.56 11.45 -8.12
C MET A 138 8.93 11.86 -9.55
N GLU A 139 8.41 13.00 -10.03
CA GLU A 139 8.71 13.57 -11.36
C GLU A 139 10.22 13.75 -11.56
N LYS A 140 10.92 14.33 -10.59
CA LYS A 140 12.38 14.49 -10.57
C LYS A 140 13.14 13.16 -10.61
N THR A 141 12.57 12.08 -10.08
CA THR A 141 13.15 10.72 -10.20
C THR A 141 13.05 10.21 -11.64
N ASP A 142 11.94 10.52 -12.32
CA ASP A 142 11.71 10.24 -13.74
C ASP A 142 12.54 11.13 -14.67
N GLU A 143 12.76 12.40 -14.34
CA GLU A 143 13.62 13.32 -15.13
C GLU A 143 15.04 12.77 -15.29
N VAL A 144 15.63 12.19 -14.23
CA VAL A 144 16.97 11.56 -14.33
C VAL A 144 16.96 10.36 -15.29
N LYS A 145 15.87 9.58 -15.34
CA LYS A 145 15.69 8.49 -16.31
C LYS A 145 15.54 9.01 -17.75
N GLN A 146 14.85 10.14 -17.96
CA GLN A 146 14.57 10.71 -19.29
C GLN A 146 15.74 11.50 -19.89
N THR A 147 16.49 12.20 -19.04
CA THR A 147 17.63 13.05 -19.45
C THR A 147 18.91 12.25 -19.69
N ASN A 148 19.16 11.22 -18.88
CA ASN A 148 20.34 10.36 -19.04
C ASN A 148 20.29 9.54 -20.35
N ARG A 149 21.41 9.52 -21.09
CA ARG A 149 21.55 8.79 -22.36
C ARG A 149 22.55 7.63 -22.32
N ASP A 150 23.15 7.38 -21.16
CA ASP A 150 24.03 6.25 -20.94
C ASP A 150 23.26 4.91 -21.04
N PRO A 151 23.69 3.97 -21.91
CA PRO A 151 23.00 2.70 -22.10
C PRO A 151 23.20 1.70 -20.97
N GLU A 152 24.29 1.78 -20.20
CA GLU A 152 24.57 0.89 -19.06
C GLU A 152 23.70 1.28 -17.86
N LEU A 153 23.56 2.59 -17.62
CA LEU A 153 22.67 3.13 -16.58
C LEU A 153 21.18 2.99 -16.92
N LYS A 154 20.82 2.59 -18.13
CA LYS A 154 19.42 2.52 -18.57
C LYS A 154 18.55 1.65 -17.66
N ASP A 155 18.85 0.36 -17.53
CA ASP A 155 18.03 -0.54 -16.71
C ASP A 155 18.06 -0.20 -15.21
N PRO A 156 19.20 0.21 -14.60
CA PRO A 156 19.23 0.78 -13.24
C PRO A 156 18.28 1.96 -13.03
N LEU A 157 18.33 2.99 -13.90
CA LEU A 157 17.50 4.20 -13.73
C LEU A 157 16.00 3.94 -13.98
N HIS A 158 15.67 2.96 -14.83
CA HIS A 158 14.29 2.49 -15.02
C HIS A 158 13.77 1.73 -13.79
N MET A 159 14.57 0.86 -13.17
CA MET A 159 14.16 0.16 -11.94
C MET A 159 13.75 1.15 -10.84
N VAL A 160 14.54 2.22 -10.65
CA VAL A 160 14.29 3.17 -9.56
C VAL A 160 13.02 3.98 -9.84
N ALA A 161 12.92 4.63 -11.00
CA ALA A 161 11.79 5.49 -11.34
C ALA A 161 10.46 4.72 -11.37
N ASP A 162 10.42 3.56 -12.06
CA ASP A 162 9.21 2.73 -12.14
C ASP A 162 8.82 2.17 -10.75
N GLY A 163 9.79 2.02 -9.83
CA GLY A 163 9.53 1.66 -8.43
C GLY A 163 9.01 2.80 -7.56
N VAL A 164 9.47 4.03 -7.80
CA VAL A 164 9.00 5.23 -7.09
C VAL A 164 7.52 5.51 -7.36
N GLY A 165 6.98 5.06 -8.50
CA GLY A 165 5.53 5.04 -8.75
C GLY A 165 4.70 4.39 -7.64
N ALA A 166 5.24 3.38 -6.94
CA ALA A 166 4.56 2.70 -5.84
C ALA A 166 4.39 3.57 -4.58
N LEU A 167 5.10 4.69 -4.43
CA LEU A 167 4.92 5.62 -3.31
C LEU A 167 3.55 6.33 -3.35
N GLY A 168 2.89 6.36 -4.51
CA GLY A 168 1.54 6.92 -4.70
C GLY A 168 0.42 6.20 -3.92
N TRP A 169 0.73 5.08 -3.25
CA TRP A 169 -0.23 4.29 -2.46
C TRP A 169 -1.04 5.09 -1.44
N ILE A 170 -0.52 6.22 -0.95
CA ILE A 170 -1.20 7.10 0.00
C ILE A 170 -2.49 7.72 -0.54
N THR A 171 -2.70 7.68 -1.86
CA THR A 171 -3.95 8.09 -2.52
C THR A 171 -5.00 6.97 -2.61
N VAL A 172 -4.63 5.71 -2.32
CA VAL A 172 -5.45 4.53 -2.57
C VAL A 172 -6.34 4.22 -1.37
N GLY A 173 -7.66 4.29 -1.57
CA GLY A 173 -8.68 4.12 -0.51
C GLY A 173 -8.93 2.69 -0.01
N ALA A 174 -8.26 1.68 -0.57
CA ALA A 174 -8.37 0.29 -0.12
C ALA A 174 -7.09 -0.50 -0.44
N LYS A 175 -6.64 -1.34 0.50
CA LYS A 175 -5.51 -2.27 0.32
C LYS A 175 -4.22 -1.69 -0.31
N PRO A 176 -3.64 -0.58 0.20
CA PRO A 176 -2.44 0.01 -0.41
C PRO A 176 -1.24 -0.95 -0.50
N HIS A 177 -1.17 -1.98 0.35
CA HIS A 177 -0.13 -3.01 0.25
C HIS A 177 -0.20 -3.88 -1.03
N GLU A 178 -1.40 -4.13 -1.57
CA GLU A 178 -1.55 -4.79 -2.88
C GLU A 178 -1.06 -3.85 -3.99
N HIS A 179 -1.44 -2.57 -3.94
CA HIS A 179 -1.00 -1.55 -4.89
C HIS A 179 0.53 -1.35 -4.90
N ILE A 180 1.18 -1.26 -3.72
CA ILE A 180 2.65 -1.19 -3.62
C ILE A 180 3.29 -2.42 -4.28
N THR A 181 2.74 -3.61 -4.03
CA THR A 181 3.26 -4.87 -4.56
C THR A 181 3.10 -4.97 -6.09
N GLU A 182 1.97 -4.51 -6.63
CA GLU A 182 1.69 -4.48 -8.07
C GLU A 182 2.58 -3.48 -8.79
N MET A 183 2.61 -2.21 -8.35
CA MET A 183 3.42 -1.15 -8.95
C MET A 183 4.92 -1.49 -8.90
N PHE A 184 5.41 -2.01 -7.77
CA PHE A 184 6.81 -2.43 -7.66
C PHE A 184 7.16 -3.65 -8.53
N GLY A 185 6.17 -4.42 -8.99
CA GLY A 185 6.37 -5.47 -10.00
C GLY A 185 6.99 -4.93 -11.30
N GLY A 186 6.70 -3.69 -11.68
CA GLY A 186 7.33 -3.00 -12.81
C GLY A 186 8.83 -2.79 -12.59
N ALA A 187 9.22 -2.25 -11.45
CA ALA A 187 10.61 -2.08 -11.05
C ALA A 187 11.40 -3.40 -11.10
N GLN A 188 10.81 -4.49 -10.60
CA GLN A 188 11.44 -5.80 -10.61
C GLN A 188 11.75 -6.31 -12.03
N MET A 189 11.01 -5.91 -13.06
CA MET A 189 11.35 -6.27 -14.45
C MET A 189 12.69 -5.69 -14.91
N TYR A 190 13.08 -4.52 -14.41
CA TYR A 190 14.35 -3.88 -14.71
C TYR A 190 15.45 -4.32 -13.74
N GLY A 191 15.16 -4.38 -12.44
CA GLY A 191 16.10 -4.89 -11.43
C GLY A 191 16.56 -6.32 -11.72
N ASN A 192 15.69 -7.17 -12.27
CA ASN A 192 16.06 -8.53 -12.68
C ASN A 192 16.99 -8.58 -13.90
N LYS A 193 17.04 -7.52 -14.75
CA LYS A 193 18.05 -7.39 -15.81
C LYS A 193 19.39 -6.97 -15.23
N VAL A 194 19.41 -5.99 -14.31
CA VAL A 194 20.61 -5.54 -13.60
C VAL A 194 21.23 -6.72 -12.81
N LEU A 195 20.42 -7.47 -12.06
CA LEU A 195 20.84 -8.69 -11.37
C LEU A 195 21.39 -9.76 -12.32
N ARG A 196 20.91 -9.84 -13.57
CA ARG A 196 21.44 -10.75 -14.59
C ARG A 196 22.76 -10.27 -15.18
N ALA A 197 22.89 -8.97 -15.47
CA ALA A 197 24.10 -8.37 -16.03
C ALA A 197 25.27 -8.43 -15.04
N HIS A 198 25.04 -8.05 -13.78
CA HIS A 198 26.08 -8.02 -12.74
C HIS A 198 26.22 -9.35 -11.96
N ARG A 199 25.56 -10.44 -12.39
CA ARG A 199 25.61 -11.74 -11.70
C ARG A 199 27.05 -12.25 -11.52
N GLU A 200 27.82 -12.18 -12.61
CA GLU A 200 29.19 -12.72 -12.71
C GLU A 200 30.27 -11.64 -12.50
N SER A 201 29.87 -10.37 -12.34
CA SER A 201 30.75 -9.26 -11.96
C SER A 201 31.51 -9.57 -10.65
N PRO A 202 32.81 -9.24 -10.53
CA PRO A 202 33.54 -9.36 -9.26
C PRO A 202 33.01 -8.36 -8.22
N ASP A 203 32.64 -7.15 -8.64
CA ASP A 203 31.90 -6.21 -7.81
C ASP A 203 30.44 -6.64 -7.69
N LYS A 204 29.94 -6.73 -6.45
CA LYS A 204 28.56 -7.09 -6.11
C LYS A 204 27.69 -5.89 -5.72
N THR A 205 28.22 -4.67 -5.71
CA THR A 205 27.50 -3.46 -5.29
C THR A 205 26.16 -3.30 -6.02
N TYR A 206 26.11 -3.49 -7.34
CA TYR A 206 24.85 -3.49 -8.11
C TYR A 206 23.85 -4.58 -7.65
N VAL A 207 24.34 -5.78 -7.31
CA VAL A 207 23.49 -6.89 -6.86
C VAL A 207 22.92 -6.62 -5.47
N GLU A 208 23.75 -6.12 -4.55
CA GLU A 208 23.34 -5.71 -3.21
C GLU A 208 22.37 -4.53 -3.24
N TRP A 209 22.60 -3.55 -4.12
CA TRP A 209 21.75 -2.38 -4.33
C TRP A 209 20.35 -2.73 -4.81
N VAL A 210 20.21 -3.59 -5.84
CA VAL A 210 18.89 -4.08 -6.26
C VAL A 210 18.21 -4.86 -5.13
N GLN A 211 18.94 -5.71 -4.41
CA GLN A 211 18.39 -6.46 -3.28
C GLN A 211 18.01 -5.59 -2.07
N ALA A 212 18.66 -4.44 -1.87
CA ALA A 212 18.24 -3.45 -0.87
C ALA A 212 16.96 -2.73 -1.33
N TYR A 213 16.85 -2.35 -2.60
CA TYR A 213 15.63 -1.75 -3.16
C TYR A 213 14.43 -2.70 -3.05
N TYR A 214 14.64 -3.99 -3.32
CA TYR A 214 13.61 -5.04 -3.18
C TYR A 214 13.20 -5.27 -1.72
N ARG A 215 14.08 -5.02 -0.74
CA ARG A 215 13.76 -5.08 0.69
C ARG A 215 12.95 -3.86 1.11
N LEU A 216 13.40 -2.66 0.77
CA LEU A 216 12.73 -1.39 1.05
C LEU A 216 11.25 -1.40 0.67
N PHE A 217 10.91 -1.76 -0.58
CA PHE A 217 9.51 -1.76 -1.01
C PHE A 217 8.68 -2.92 -0.44
N LYS A 218 9.32 -4.03 -0.06
CA LYS A 218 8.65 -5.10 0.70
C LYS A 218 8.34 -4.65 2.14
N ALA A 219 9.27 -3.94 2.78
CA ALA A 219 9.05 -3.33 4.09
C ALA A 219 7.93 -2.28 4.02
N LEU A 220 7.91 -1.45 2.97
CA LEU A 220 6.84 -0.45 2.74
C LEU A 220 5.47 -1.10 2.55
N ALA A 221 5.38 -2.23 1.84
CA ALA A 221 4.14 -2.98 1.68
C ALA A 221 3.64 -3.55 3.02
N GLU A 222 4.53 -4.13 3.85
CA GLU A 222 4.14 -4.66 5.17
C GLU A 222 3.82 -3.54 6.18
N TYR A 223 4.51 -2.40 6.10
CA TYR A 223 4.18 -1.18 6.83
C TYR A 223 2.76 -0.70 6.49
N ALA A 224 2.45 -0.53 5.19
CA ALA A 224 1.13 -0.10 4.73
C ALA A 224 0.04 -1.13 5.09
N LYS A 225 0.36 -2.42 5.08
CA LYS A 225 -0.53 -3.50 5.53
C LYS A 225 -0.81 -3.45 7.05
N THR A 226 0.17 -3.05 7.85
CA THR A 226 0.07 -3.02 9.32
C THR A 226 -0.63 -1.75 9.84
N HIS A 227 -0.29 -0.58 9.28
CA HIS A 227 -0.78 0.71 9.78
C HIS A 227 -1.89 1.34 8.92
N HIS A 228 -2.05 0.90 7.67
CA HIS A 228 -2.87 1.58 6.65
C HIS A 228 -3.66 0.59 5.76
N ALA A 229 -4.13 -0.53 6.34
CA ALA A 229 -4.77 -1.63 5.61
C ALA A 229 -5.93 -1.21 4.68
N PHE A 230 -6.64 -0.15 5.05
CA PHE A 230 -7.79 0.42 4.32
C PHE A 230 -7.49 1.85 3.81
N GLY A 231 -6.24 2.09 3.40
CA GLY A 231 -5.75 3.41 3.02
C GLY A 231 -5.16 4.17 4.22
N VAL A 232 -4.76 5.43 3.98
CA VAL A 232 -4.09 6.26 5.00
C VAL A 232 -5.02 6.51 6.19
N ALA A 233 -4.47 6.34 7.40
CA ALA A 233 -5.21 6.45 8.65
C ALA A 233 -5.26 7.91 9.11
N TRP A 234 -6.35 8.60 8.77
CA TRP A 234 -6.63 9.97 9.18
C TRP A 234 -7.23 10.03 10.59
N ASN A 235 -6.90 11.09 11.34
CA ASN A 235 -7.42 11.30 12.68
C ASN A 235 -8.83 11.91 12.64
N THR A 236 -9.85 11.12 12.99
CA THR A 236 -11.27 11.54 12.98
C THR A 236 -11.55 12.73 13.90
N ASN A 237 -10.76 12.93 14.95
CA ASN A 237 -10.85 14.05 15.89
C ASN A 237 -9.78 15.13 15.65
N GLY A 238 -9.02 15.02 14.55
CA GLY A 238 -7.93 15.92 14.22
C GLY A 238 -8.34 17.36 13.89
N ILE A 239 -7.32 18.20 13.74
CA ILE A 239 -7.43 19.59 13.25
C ILE A 239 -7.66 19.63 11.73
N ASP A 240 -7.75 20.83 11.16
CA ASP A 240 -7.77 21.00 9.70
C ASP A 240 -6.43 20.56 9.07
N ALA A 241 -6.48 19.99 7.87
CA ALA A 241 -5.30 19.45 7.22
C ALA A 241 -4.30 20.53 6.77
N LYS A 242 -4.76 21.75 6.45
CA LYS A 242 -3.87 22.89 6.13
C LYS A 242 -3.28 23.51 7.40
N GLU A 243 -3.96 23.40 8.53
CA GLU A 243 -3.38 23.75 9.83
C GLU A 243 -2.30 22.73 10.24
N ALA A 244 -2.58 21.43 10.15
CA ALA A 244 -1.60 20.39 10.40
C ALA A 244 -0.37 20.51 9.47
N ALA A 245 -0.57 20.78 8.18
CA ALA A 245 0.52 21.03 7.24
C ALA A 245 1.39 22.23 7.66
N LYS A 246 0.79 23.34 8.12
CA LYS A 246 1.54 24.48 8.68
C LYS A 246 2.33 24.06 9.92
N GLN A 247 1.73 23.31 10.85
CA GLN A 247 2.44 22.84 12.05
C GLN A 247 3.63 21.94 11.71
N VAL A 248 3.50 21.04 10.72
CA VAL A 248 4.60 20.17 10.26
C VAL A 248 5.68 20.95 9.51
N ALA A 249 5.32 21.91 8.66
CA ALA A 249 6.29 22.81 8.03
C ALA A 249 7.03 23.68 9.07
N SER A 250 6.34 24.20 10.08
CA SER A 250 6.95 24.94 11.19
C SER A 250 7.90 24.07 12.00
N ALA A 251 7.57 22.80 12.26
CA ALA A 251 8.45 21.87 12.97
C ALA A 251 9.80 21.67 12.26
N HIS A 252 9.81 21.63 10.92
CA HIS A 252 11.04 21.57 10.13
C HIS A 252 11.87 22.86 10.17
N SER A 253 11.21 24.03 10.33
CA SER A 253 11.93 25.29 10.58
C SER A 253 12.52 25.39 11.99
N SER A 254 11.98 24.63 12.96
CA SER A 254 12.41 24.62 14.36
C SER A 254 13.36 23.45 14.68
N SER A 255 14.47 23.34 13.95
CA SER A 255 15.66 22.73 14.55
C SER A 255 16.07 23.54 15.78
N PRO A 256 16.51 22.92 16.90
CA PRO A 256 16.93 23.64 18.09
C PRO A 256 18.27 24.36 17.83
N ALA A 257 18.19 25.55 17.25
CA ALA A 257 19.32 26.46 17.16
C ALA A 257 19.71 26.90 18.57
N SER A 258 20.77 26.31 19.10
CA SER A 258 21.37 26.69 20.39
C SER A 258 21.64 28.19 20.39
N SER A 259 20.90 28.93 21.22
CA SER A 259 20.89 30.40 21.28
C SER A 259 22.13 30.97 21.97
N ILE A 260 23.30 30.70 21.41
CA ILE A 260 24.57 31.32 21.78
C ILE A 260 24.56 32.74 21.18
N PRO A 261 24.58 33.82 21.98
CA PRO A 261 24.67 35.18 21.46
C PRO A 261 26.03 35.40 20.76
N PRO A 262 26.11 36.27 19.75
CA PRO A 262 27.31 36.43 18.94
C PRO A 262 28.49 36.98 19.75
N PRO A 263 29.72 36.46 19.57
CA PRO A 263 30.91 37.00 20.22
C PRO A 263 31.33 38.34 19.60
N PRO A 264 31.92 39.26 20.39
CA PRO A 264 32.50 40.49 19.86
C PRO A 264 33.75 40.22 19.00
N PRO A 265 34.10 41.11 18.05
CA PRO A 265 35.16 40.86 17.07
C PRO A 265 36.57 41.13 17.62
N GLY A 266 37.54 40.30 17.20
CA GLY A 266 38.97 40.61 17.23
C GLY A 266 39.79 39.84 18.28
N GLY A 267 40.52 38.81 17.83
CA GLY A 267 41.53 38.10 18.62
C GLY A 267 42.33 37.12 17.74
N VAL A 268 43.66 37.14 17.85
CA VAL A 268 44.55 36.23 17.10
C VAL A 268 44.59 34.82 17.72
N PRO A 269 44.75 33.76 16.92
CA PRO A 269 44.68 32.38 17.41
C PRO A 269 45.98 31.94 18.14
N PRO A 270 45.88 31.23 19.28
CA PRO A 270 47.01 30.53 19.89
C PRO A 270 47.35 29.22 19.15
N PRO A 271 48.59 28.70 19.28
CA PRO A 271 49.08 27.55 18.52
C PRO A 271 48.56 26.18 19.01
N PRO A 272 48.68 25.10 18.20
CA PRO A 272 48.18 23.77 18.54
C PRO A 272 48.93 23.08 19.68
N GLY A 273 48.20 22.33 20.52
CA GLY A 273 48.78 21.47 21.56
C GLY A 273 49.23 20.08 21.04
N PRO A 274 50.09 19.35 21.78
CA PRO A 274 50.64 18.05 21.34
C PRO A 274 49.65 16.87 21.46
N PRO A 275 49.82 15.79 20.68
CA PRO A 275 49.00 14.58 20.80
C PRO A 275 49.39 13.69 22.01
N PRO A 276 48.45 12.90 22.56
CA PRO A 276 48.72 12.00 23.68
C PRO A 276 49.47 10.71 23.27
N PRO A 277 50.34 10.14 24.12
CA PRO A 277 51.09 8.90 23.81
C PRO A 277 50.26 7.60 23.92
N PRO A 278 50.68 6.50 23.26
CA PRO A 278 50.02 5.19 23.35
C PRO A 278 50.45 4.39 24.61
N GLY A 279 49.53 3.57 25.13
CA GLY A 279 49.78 2.62 26.23
C GLY A 279 50.05 1.19 25.75
N LEU A 280 50.81 0.41 26.55
CA LEU A 280 51.13 -1.01 26.32
C LEU A 280 50.93 -1.86 27.60
N PRO A 281 50.78 -3.20 27.50
CA PRO A 281 50.18 -4.04 28.55
C PRO A 281 51.16 -4.90 29.37
N PRO A 282 50.68 -5.51 30.49
CA PRO A 282 51.26 -6.75 31.04
C PRO A 282 50.24 -7.87 31.43
N PRO A 283 50.67 -9.14 31.67
CA PRO A 283 49.82 -10.33 31.79
C PRO A 283 49.94 -11.09 33.18
N PRO A 284 49.98 -12.45 33.32
CA PRO A 284 48.79 -13.30 33.60
C PRO A 284 48.87 -14.33 34.77
N GLY A 285 47.73 -14.99 35.11
CA GLY A 285 47.62 -16.22 35.95
C GLY A 285 46.95 -16.03 37.34
N ALA A 286 46.40 -17.02 38.07
CA ALA A 286 46.02 -18.43 37.81
C ALA A 286 44.95 -18.93 38.84
N ALA A 287 44.45 -20.18 38.76
CA ALA A 287 43.33 -20.78 39.55
C ALA A 287 43.82 -21.65 40.76
N PRO A 288 43.02 -22.46 41.55
CA PRO A 288 41.59 -22.88 41.42
C PRO A 288 40.69 -23.21 42.68
N ALA A 289 39.35 -23.18 42.51
CA ALA A 289 38.29 -24.07 43.09
C ALA A 289 38.07 -24.17 44.64
N PRO A 290 37.04 -24.89 45.21
CA PRO A 290 35.91 -25.64 44.60
C PRO A 290 34.47 -25.51 45.25
N LYS A 291 33.40 -25.74 44.45
CA LYS A 291 32.02 -26.22 44.83
C LYS A 291 31.15 -25.29 45.73
N LYS A 292 29.81 -25.21 45.64
CA LYS A 292 28.69 -25.79 44.83
C LYS A 292 27.42 -24.90 45.12
N SER A 293 26.20 -25.01 44.56
CA SER A 293 25.53 -25.76 43.47
C SER A 293 24.09 -25.25 43.26
N ALA A 294 23.45 -25.66 42.14
CA ALA A 294 22.01 -25.81 41.86
C ALA A 294 21.44 -24.91 40.74
N ALA A 295 20.48 -25.47 39.98
CA ALA A 295 19.82 -24.96 38.77
C ALA A 295 20.75 -24.62 37.58
N ASP A 296 20.63 -25.37 36.49
CA ASP A 296 21.44 -25.23 35.26
C ASP A 296 20.53 -25.09 34.04
N MET A 297 20.78 -24.04 33.25
CA MET A 297 20.16 -23.76 31.94
C MET A 297 21.20 -23.24 30.93
N ASN A 298 22.50 -23.49 31.15
CA ASN A 298 23.58 -22.95 30.29
C ASN A 298 24.24 -24.01 29.38
N ALA A 299 24.03 -25.31 29.66
CA ALA A 299 24.57 -26.42 28.87
C ALA A 299 24.17 -26.44 27.38
N VAL A 300 23.23 -25.59 26.94
CA VAL A 300 22.79 -25.47 25.54
C VAL A 300 23.78 -24.66 24.69
N PHE A 301 24.52 -23.71 25.28
CA PHE A 301 25.44 -22.84 24.52
C PHE A 301 26.84 -23.44 24.34
N ASP A 302 27.36 -24.20 25.32
CA ASP A 302 28.64 -24.92 25.18
C ASP A 302 28.59 -26.00 24.09
N ALA A 303 27.40 -26.56 23.82
CA ALA A 303 27.17 -27.49 22.72
C ALA A 303 27.33 -26.85 21.32
N LEU A 304 27.30 -25.51 21.22
CA LEU A 304 27.39 -24.78 19.95
C LEU A 304 28.83 -24.44 19.52
N ASN A 305 29.82 -24.61 20.40
CA ASN A 305 31.20 -24.15 20.19
C ASN A 305 32.22 -25.30 20.01
N GLN A 306 31.73 -26.50 19.65
CA GLN A 306 32.55 -27.64 19.23
C GLN A 306 32.61 -27.68 17.70
N GLY A 307 33.80 -27.49 17.13
CA GLY A 307 34.02 -27.42 15.67
C GLY A 307 33.96 -28.78 14.93
N GLU A 308 35.01 -29.12 14.17
CA GLU A 308 35.01 -30.27 13.23
C GLU A 308 34.73 -31.66 13.83
N GLY A 309 34.68 -31.79 15.16
CA GLY A 309 34.42 -33.05 15.87
C GLY A 309 33.02 -33.66 15.66
N VAL A 310 32.02 -32.85 15.28
CA VAL A 310 30.60 -33.27 15.17
C VAL A 310 30.37 -34.46 14.22
N THR A 311 31.24 -34.65 13.23
CA THR A 311 31.12 -35.73 12.24
C THR A 311 31.36 -37.15 12.79
N ARG A 312 31.96 -37.30 13.98
CA ARG A 312 32.35 -38.62 14.53
C ARG A 312 31.20 -39.43 15.15
N GLY A 313 30.06 -38.80 15.46
CA GLY A 313 28.91 -39.46 16.11
C GLY A 313 27.91 -40.14 15.17
N LEU A 314 27.99 -39.89 13.86
CA LEU A 314 26.99 -40.36 12.90
C LEU A 314 27.30 -41.79 12.40
N LYS A 315 26.30 -42.66 12.50
CA LYS A 315 26.35 -44.06 12.05
C LYS A 315 26.58 -44.09 10.53
N LYS A 316 27.74 -44.61 10.09
CA LYS A 316 28.08 -44.70 8.66
C LYS A 316 27.03 -45.51 7.90
N VAL A 317 26.48 -44.92 6.84
CA VAL A 317 25.51 -45.57 5.96
C VAL A 317 26.24 -46.60 5.10
N ASP A 318 25.70 -47.83 5.05
CA ASP A 318 26.27 -48.91 4.25
C ASP A 318 26.08 -48.64 2.74
N ALA A 319 27.04 -49.08 1.92
CA ALA A 319 27.03 -48.84 0.47
C ALA A 319 25.77 -49.40 -0.23
N SER A 320 25.15 -50.44 0.34
CA SER A 320 23.89 -51.04 -0.12
C SER A 320 22.69 -50.07 -0.13
N GLN A 321 22.70 -49.03 0.73
CA GLN A 321 21.62 -48.04 0.86
C GLN A 321 21.82 -46.78 0.00
N MET A 322 22.89 -46.67 -0.77
CA MET A 322 23.12 -45.51 -1.65
C MET A 322 22.34 -45.63 -2.97
N THR A 323 21.29 -44.83 -3.14
CA THR A 323 20.38 -44.82 -4.32
C THR A 323 21.03 -44.36 -5.64
N HIS A 324 22.34 -44.11 -5.66
CA HIS A 324 23.15 -43.92 -6.88
C HIS A 324 24.04 -45.13 -7.21
N LYS A 325 24.18 -46.11 -6.30
CA LYS A 325 24.98 -47.34 -6.49
C LYS A 325 24.13 -48.60 -6.63
N ASN A 326 22.89 -48.57 -6.17
CA ASN A 326 21.96 -49.70 -6.27
C ASN A 326 20.67 -49.31 -7.02
N PRO A 327 20.60 -49.47 -8.35
CA PRO A 327 19.45 -49.04 -9.16
C PRO A 327 18.11 -49.71 -8.82
N SER A 328 18.14 -50.90 -8.20
CA SER A 328 16.95 -51.65 -7.81
C SER A 328 16.02 -50.87 -6.86
N LEU A 329 16.59 -50.01 -6.02
CA LEU A 329 15.87 -49.17 -5.04
C LEU A 329 15.01 -48.05 -5.68
N ARG A 330 14.92 -47.97 -7.01
CA ARG A 330 14.00 -47.06 -7.73
C ARG A 330 12.80 -47.76 -8.38
N ALA A 331 12.75 -49.10 -8.36
CA ALA A 331 11.80 -49.85 -9.18
C ALA A 331 10.39 -49.98 -8.57
N ASN A 332 10.28 -49.95 -7.23
CA ASN A 332 9.03 -50.18 -6.52
C ASN A 332 8.77 -49.11 -5.46
N ASP A 333 8.08 -48.04 -5.85
CA ASP A 333 7.12 -47.39 -4.96
C ASP A 333 6.02 -46.67 -5.77
N ARG A 334 4.85 -47.31 -5.88
CA ARG A 334 3.61 -46.71 -6.42
C ARG A 334 2.70 -46.37 -5.24
N VAL A 335 2.85 -45.19 -4.67
CA VAL A 335 2.04 -44.72 -3.53
C VAL A 335 0.80 -43.96 -4.05
N PRO A 336 -0.42 -44.24 -3.54
CA PRO A 336 -1.66 -43.84 -4.22
C PRO A 336 -2.14 -42.42 -3.88
N THR A 337 -3.07 -41.93 -4.71
CA THR A 337 -3.79 -40.67 -4.53
C THR A 337 -4.64 -40.65 -3.25
N ARG A 338 -4.49 -39.60 -2.44
CA ARG A 338 -5.52 -39.15 -1.48
C ARG A 338 -5.62 -37.62 -1.46
N SER A 339 -6.79 -37.14 -1.06
CA SER A 339 -7.23 -35.76 -1.16
C SER A 339 -6.80 -34.89 0.03
N ASP A 340 -7.12 -33.60 -0.11
CA ASP A 340 -7.39 -32.61 0.93
C ASP A 340 -6.22 -31.81 1.57
N SER A 341 -6.51 -30.50 1.66
CA SER A 341 -5.89 -29.47 2.51
C SER A 341 -4.57 -28.80 2.10
N SER A 342 -4.49 -27.52 2.50
CA SER A 342 -3.33 -26.60 2.49
C SER A 342 -2.78 -26.10 1.15
N SER A 343 -3.12 -24.85 0.82
CA SER A 343 -2.42 -24.03 -0.15
C SER A 343 -1.01 -23.66 0.36
N SER A 344 0.04 -24.04 -0.38
CA SER A 344 1.41 -23.62 -0.09
C SER A 344 2.20 -23.38 -1.37
N MET A 345 2.45 -22.12 -1.69
CA MET A 345 3.20 -21.72 -2.89
C MET A 345 4.71 -21.89 -2.69
N ARG A 346 5.28 -22.94 -3.28
CA ARG A 346 6.74 -23.08 -3.46
C ARG A 346 7.11 -23.36 -4.92
N GLY A 347 7.55 -22.30 -5.61
CA GLY A 347 7.97 -22.38 -7.01
C GLY A 347 9.27 -23.18 -7.22
N LYS A 348 9.44 -23.71 -8.43
CA LYS A 348 10.68 -24.37 -8.88
C LYS A 348 11.16 -23.81 -10.22
N SER A 349 12.10 -22.86 -10.12
CA SER A 349 13.20 -22.55 -11.05
C SER A 349 12.90 -22.12 -12.50
N PRO A 350 13.80 -21.34 -13.16
CA PRO A 350 13.57 -20.79 -14.48
C PRO A 350 14.02 -21.71 -15.62
N ALA A 351 13.34 -21.64 -16.76
CA ALA A 351 13.77 -22.24 -18.02
C ALA A 351 14.86 -21.39 -18.72
N PRO A 352 15.73 -21.98 -19.56
CA PRO A 352 16.81 -21.26 -20.24
C PRO A 352 16.31 -20.25 -21.30
N PRO A 353 17.08 -19.19 -21.58
CA PRO A 353 16.68 -18.12 -22.51
C PRO A 353 16.77 -18.57 -23.97
N GLY A 354 15.86 -18.09 -24.82
CA GLY A 354 15.97 -18.31 -26.28
C GLY A 354 14.68 -18.34 -27.10
N LYS A 355 13.48 -18.20 -26.50
CA LYS A 355 12.22 -18.12 -27.25
C LYS A 355 11.50 -16.79 -26.98
N LYS A 356 10.99 -16.19 -28.07
CA LYS A 356 10.13 -14.99 -28.09
C LYS A 356 8.95 -15.16 -27.11
N PRO A 357 8.38 -14.07 -26.56
CA PRO A 357 7.21 -14.17 -25.68
C PRO A 357 6.13 -15.04 -26.34
N LYS A 358 5.70 -16.08 -25.63
CA LYS A 358 4.65 -16.98 -26.11
C LYS A 358 3.33 -16.20 -26.21
N PRO A 359 2.50 -16.42 -27.23
CA PRO A 359 1.15 -15.84 -27.26
C PRO A 359 0.34 -16.35 -26.05
N ASP A 360 -0.60 -15.54 -25.56
CA ASP A 360 -1.31 -15.78 -24.28
C ASP A 360 -2.00 -17.14 -24.18
N SER A 361 -2.35 -17.75 -25.32
CA SER A 361 -2.82 -19.14 -25.45
C SER A 361 -1.91 -20.19 -24.75
N MET A 362 -0.65 -19.86 -24.45
CA MET A 362 0.30 -20.73 -23.76
C MET A 362 0.78 -20.19 -22.39
N ARG A 363 0.09 -19.20 -21.82
CA ARG A 363 0.19 -18.87 -20.39
C ARG A 363 -0.64 -19.91 -19.63
N THR A 364 -0.16 -20.41 -18.48
CA THR A 364 -0.87 -21.45 -17.73
C THR A 364 -2.23 -20.92 -17.26
N LYS A 365 -3.31 -21.42 -17.87
CA LYS A 365 -4.68 -21.01 -17.55
C LYS A 365 -4.93 -21.27 -16.07
N LYS A 366 -5.34 -20.23 -15.33
CA LYS A 366 -5.98 -20.40 -14.03
C LYS A 366 -7.26 -21.23 -14.22
N PRO A 367 -7.70 -22.02 -13.23
CA PRO A 367 -9.00 -22.68 -13.33
C PRO A 367 -10.13 -21.64 -13.49
N PRO A 368 -11.24 -22.00 -14.17
CA PRO A 368 -12.43 -21.17 -14.17
C PRO A 368 -12.94 -21.02 -12.73
N LYS A 369 -13.31 -19.80 -12.36
CA LYS A 369 -13.65 -19.43 -10.98
C LYS A 369 -14.99 -18.70 -10.96
N LYS A 370 -16.00 -19.25 -10.30
CA LYS A 370 -17.27 -18.58 -9.98
C LYS A 370 -17.52 -18.74 -8.49
N GLU A 371 -17.37 -17.67 -7.72
CA GLU A 371 -17.67 -17.66 -6.28
C GLU A 371 -18.20 -16.29 -5.84
N LEU A 372 -18.85 -16.27 -4.67
CA LEU A 372 -19.29 -15.05 -3.99
C LEU A 372 -18.34 -14.79 -2.80
N ASP A 373 -17.54 -13.73 -2.91
CA ASP A 373 -16.61 -13.25 -1.87
C ASP A 373 -17.26 -12.09 -1.10
N GLY A 374 -17.89 -12.41 0.02
CA GLY A 374 -18.74 -11.47 0.76
C GLY A 374 -19.94 -11.04 -0.10
N ASN A 375 -19.97 -9.76 -0.50
CA ASN A 375 -20.99 -9.22 -1.41
C ASN A 375 -20.49 -9.14 -2.87
N LYS A 376 -19.32 -9.71 -3.21
CA LYS A 376 -18.73 -9.60 -4.55
C LYS A 376 -18.73 -10.93 -5.28
N TRP A 377 -19.54 -11.04 -6.33
CA TRP A 377 -19.45 -12.14 -7.28
C TRP A 377 -18.16 -11.99 -8.10
N ILE A 378 -17.35 -13.04 -8.13
CA ILE A 378 -16.09 -13.10 -8.88
C ILE A 378 -16.21 -14.21 -9.92
N VAL A 379 -16.17 -13.82 -11.19
CA VAL A 379 -16.24 -14.70 -12.36
C VAL A 379 -14.94 -14.54 -13.15
N GLU A 380 -14.05 -15.53 -13.11
CA GLU A 380 -12.77 -15.47 -13.84
C GLU A 380 -12.50 -16.69 -14.73
N ASN A 381 -11.72 -16.45 -15.80
CA ASN A 381 -11.01 -17.48 -16.59
C ASN A 381 -11.90 -18.54 -17.28
N PHE A 382 -13.20 -18.28 -17.46
CA PHE A 382 -14.07 -19.14 -18.28
C PHE A 382 -13.76 -18.96 -19.78
N GLU A 383 -13.53 -20.05 -20.50
CA GLU A 383 -13.32 -20.03 -21.95
C GLU A 383 -14.20 -21.07 -22.65
N GLY A 384 -15.21 -20.61 -23.39
CA GLY A 384 -16.12 -21.47 -24.17
C GLY A 384 -16.94 -22.49 -23.38
N PRO A 385 -17.59 -22.14 -22.25
CA PRO A 385 -18.51 -23.06 -21.59
C PRO A 385 -19.71 -23.39 -22.51
N THR A 386 -20.14 -24.65 -22.49
CA THR A 386 -21.32 -25.12 -23.27
C THR A 386 -22.64 -24.54 -22.75
N GLU A 387 -22.67 -24.17 -21.46
CA GLU A 387 -23.85 -23.68 -20.75
C GLU A 387 -23.67 -22.19 -20.38
N MET A 388 -24.78 -21.46 -20.36
CA MET A 388 -24.81 -20.06 -19.94
C MET A 388 -24.55 -19.93 -18.43
N LEU A 389 -23.72 -18.98 -18.02
CA LEU A 389 -23.41 -18.75 -16.61
C LEU A 389 -24.48 -17.84 -15.99
N GLU A 390 -25.53 -18.43 -15.43
CA GLU A 390 -26.54 -17.69 -14.65
C GLU A 390 -26.03 -17.34 -13.24
N ILE A 391 -26.33 -16.13 -12.77
CA ILE A 391 -25.94 -15.60 -11.45
C ILE A 391 -27.13 -14.83 -10.88
N ASP A 392 -27.66 -15.30 -9.76
CA ASP A 392 -28.70 -14.59 -9.01
C ASP A 392 -28.04 -13.49 -8.14
N ALA A 393 -28.50 -12.25 -8.29
CA ALA A 393 -27.87 -11.09 -7.69
C ALA A 393 -28.85 -10.23 -6.88
N GLU A 394 -28.42 -9.88 -5.66
CA GLU A 394 -29.11 -8.99 -4.73
C GLU A 394 -28.58 -7.55 -4.85
N ILE A 395 -29.35 -6.57 -4.36
CA ILE A 395 -29.12 -5.14 -4.60
C ILE A 395 -27.82 -4.59 -4.00
N ASN A 396 -27.23 -5.32 -3.07
CA ASN A 396 -25.92 -5.08 -2.45
C ASN A 396 -24.75 -5.74 -3.22
N HIS A 397 -25.01 -6.65 -4.17
CA HIS A 397 -23.98 -7.42 -4.85
C HIS A 397 -23.28 -6.60 -5.95
N SER A 398 -21.95 -6.70 -6.00
CA SER A 398 -21.13 -6.23 -7.12
C SER A 398 -20.58 -7.44 -7.88
N ILE A 399 -20.56 -7.37 -9.20
CA ILE A 399 -20.10 -8.49 -10.05
C ILE A 399 -18.83 -8.08 -10.78
N LEU A 400 -17.76 -8.87 -10.63
CA LEU A 400 -16.52 -8.74 -11.40
C LEU A 400 -16.37 -9.91 -12.35
N ILE A 401 -16.26 -9.63 -13.64
CA ILE A 401 -16.06 -10.61 -14.71
C ILE A 401 -14.70 -10.35 -15.36
N SER A 402 -13.74 -11.26 -15.21
CA SER A 402 -12.35 -11.05 -15.62
C SER A 402 -11.81 -12.18 -16.50
N ARG A 403 -11.12 -11.86 -17.60
CA ARG A 403 -10.43 -12.85 -18.44
C ARG A 403 -11.34 -13.97 -18.97
N CYS A 404 -12.62 -13.69 -19.17
CA CYS A 404 -13.58 -14.60 -19.77
C CYS A 404 -13.49 -14.56 -21.32
N LYS A 405 -13.91 -15.64 -21.99
CA LYS A 405 -13.82 -15.70 -23.46
C LYS A 405 -14.85 -16.62 -24.09
N ASN A 406 -15.56 -16.14 -25.12
CA ASN A 406 -16.64 -16.88 -25.79
C ASN A 406 -17.66 -17.43 -24.76
N THR A 407 -18.13 -16.55 -23.88
CA THR A 407 -18.92 -16.88 -22.70
C THR A 407 -20.15 -15.99 -22.62
N THR A 408 -21.33 -16.57 -22.46
CA THR A 408 -22.57 -15.84 -22.14
C THR A 408 -22.81 -15.92 -20.64
N ILE A 409 -23.08 -14.77 -20.01
CA ILE A 409 -23.33 -14.62 -18.59
C ILE A 409 -24.69 -13.93 -18.43
N ARG A 410 -25.53 -14.45 -17.54
CA ARG A 410 -26.83 -13.85 -17.23
C ARG A 410 -26.90 -13.48 -15.76
N ILE A 411 -27.27 -12.24 -15.48
CA ILE A 411 -27.43 -11.71 -14.14
C ILE A 411 -28.92 -11.53 -13.85
N ASN A 412 -29.47 -12.44 -13.04
CA ASN A 412 -30.87 -12.44 -12.63
C ASN A 412 -31.06 -11.46 -11.46
N GLY A 413 -32.21 -10.79 -11.41
CA GLY A 413 -32.57 -9.90 -10.30
C GLY A 413 -32.01 -8.48 -10.42
N LYS A 414 -31.51 -7.90 -9.33
CA LYS A 414 -31.00 -6.52 -9.34
C LYS A 414 -29.71 -6.43 -8.56
N ALA A 415 -28.60 -6.16 -9.24
CA ALA A 415 -27.28 -5.96 -8.62
C ALA A 415 -26.96 -4.46 -8.46
N ASN A 416 -25.88 -4.14 -7.73
CA ASN A 416 -25.41 -2.76 -7.58
C ASN A 416 -24.71 -2.25 -8.85
N ALA A 417 -23.63 -2.94 -9.24
CA ALA A 417 -22.71 -2.58 -10.33
C ALA A 417 -22.07 -3.83 -10.94
N ILE A 418 -21.70 -3.78 -12.22
CA ILE A 418 -20.93 -4.82 -12.90
C ILE A 418 -19.68 -4.22 -13.52
N SER A 419 -18.51 -4.78 -13.23
CA SER A 419 -17.25 -4.42 -13.90
C SER A 419 -16.71 -5.63 -14.67
N LEU A 420 -16.38 -5.46 -15.95
CA LEU A 420 -16.04 -6.54 -16.88
C LEU A 420 -14.72 -6.22 -17.59
N ASP A 421 -13.65 -6.93 -17.21
CA ASP A 421 -12.28 -6.65 -17.67
C ASP A 421 -11.68 -7.76 -18.56
N ASN A 422 -10.91 -7.33 -19.57
CA ASN A 422 -10.00 -8.15 -20.37
C ASN A 422 -10.65 -9.44 -20.92
N SER A 423 -11.93 -9.37 -21.30
CA SER A 423 -12.77 -10.52 -21.67
C SER A 423 -13.23 -10.41 -23.13
N SER A 424 -13.05 -11.46 -23.93
CA SER A 424 -13.18 -11.37 -25.39
C SER A 424 -14.29 -12.25 -25.95
N ARG A 425 -15.18 -11.71 -26.78
CA ARG A 425 -16.42 -12.39 -27.19
C ARG A 425 -17.26 -12.80 -25.98
N THR A 426 -17.53 -11.85 -25.09
CA THR A 426 -18.35 -12.07 -23.89
C THR A 426 -19.69 -11.36 -24.05
N SER A 427 -20.77 -12.10 -23.83
CA SER A 427 -22.14 -11.59 -23.86
C SER A 427 -22.69 -11.53 -22.44
N LEU A 428 -23.30 -10.41 -22.07
CA LEU A 428 -23.85 -10.17 -20.74
C LEU A 428 -25.35 -9.83 -20.88
N ILE A 429 -26.20 -10.59 -20.21
CA ILE A 429 -27.64 -10.34 -20.11
C ILE A 429 -27.92 -9.89 -18.67
N ILE A 430 -28.58 -8.76 -18.47
CA ILE A 430 -28.87 -8.21 -17.14
C ILE A 430 -30.35 -7.90 -16.96
N ASP A 431 -30.89 -8.27 -15.80
CA ASP A 431 -32.25 -7.88 -15.41
C ASP A 431 -32.30 -6.40 -14.99
N SER A 432 -31.58 -5.95 -13.95
CA SER A 432 -31.47 -4.52 -13.60
C SER A 432 -30.23 -4.19 -12.76
N LEU A 433 -29.80 -2.92 -12.77
CA LEU A 433 -28.72 -2.40 -11.92
C LEU A 433 -29.11 -1.14 -11.14
N VAL A 434 -28.32 -0.81 -10.12
CA VAL A 434 -28.41 0.44 -9.33
C VAL A 434 -27.53 1.55 -9.90
N SER A 435 -26.40 1.19 -10.53
CA SER A 435 -25.39 2.14 -11.02
C SER A 435 -24.93 1.85 -12.47
N SER A 436 -23.77 1.23 -12.67
CA SER A 436 -23.15 1.09 -14.00
C SER A 436 -22.84 -0.34 -14.42
N VAL A 437 -22.70 -0.53 -15.75
CA VAL A 437 -21.85 -1.58 -16.34
C VAL A 437 -20.56 -0.92 -16.83
N ASP A 438 -19.42 -1.29 -16.26
CA ASP A 438 -18.09 -0.86 -16.70
C ASP A 438 -17.44 -1.98 -17.53
N VAL A 439 -16.96 -1.66 -18.74
CA VAL A 439 -16.42 -2.65 -19.69
C VAL A 439 -15.05 -2.19 -20.17
N ILE A 440 -13.99 -2.92 -19.83
CA ILE A 440 -12.60 -2.48 -20.00
C ILE A 440 -11.78 -3.51 -20.78
N LYS A 441 -11.31 -3.16 -21.98
CA LYS A 441 -10.47 -4.00 -22.87
C LYS A 441 -11.15 -5.30 -23.30
N CYS A 442 -12.43 -5.22 -23.68
CA CYS A 442 -13.27 -6.37 -23.97
C CYS A 442 -13.75 -6.37 -25.44
N PRO A 443 -12.97 -6.92 -26.38
CA PRO A 443 -13.33 -6.88 -27.80
C PRO A 443 -14.46 -7.86 -28.14
N ASN A 444 -15.33 -7.46 -29.06
CA ASN A 444 -16.55 -8.17 -29.47
C ASN A 444 -17.48 -8.42 -28.25
N PHE A 445 -17.82 -7.35 -27.54
CA PHE A 445 -18.69 -7.38 -26.37
C PHE A 445 -20.18 -7.31 -26.78
N ALA A 446 -21.07 -7.94 -26.03
CA ALA A 446 -22.51 -7.75 -26.17
C ALA A 446 -23.17 -7.54 -24.80
N LEU A 447 -24.07 -6.57 -24.72
CA LEU A 447 -24.91 -6.31 -23.54
C LEU A 447 -26.38 -6.35 -23.94
N GLN A 448 -27.21 -7.04 -23.15
CA GLN A 448 -28.65 -6.98 -23.25
C GLN A 448 -29.23 -6.59 -21.89
N VAL A 449 -29.94 -5.46 -21.84
CA VAL A 449 -30.65 -4.97 -20.66
C VAL A 449 -32.12 -5.35 -20.78
N VAL A 450 -32.69 -6.00 -19.76
CA VAL A 450 -34.10 -6.43 -19.74
C VAL A 450 -34.97 -5.41 -18.98
N GLY A 451 -34.49 -4.89 -17.85
CA GLY A 451 -35.12 -3.85 -17.03
C GLY A 451 -34.33 -2.56 -17.02
N THR A 452 -33.99 -2.00 -15.84
CA THR A 452 -33.38 -0.66 -15.72
C THR A 452 -31.85 -0.68 -15.63
N LEU A 453 -31.21 0.21 -16.40
CA LEU A 453 -29.78 0.52 -16.33
C LEU A 453 -29.59 2.05 -16.37
N PRO A 454 -28.91 2.66 -15.38
CA PRO A 454 -28.55 4.09 -15.44
C PRO A 454 -27.37 4.43 -16.37
N THR A 455 -26.30 3.62 -16.39
CA THR A 455 -25.05 4.01 -17.08
C THR A 455 -24.28 2.83 -17.68
N VAL A 456 -23.69 3.03 -18.86
CA VAL A 456 -22.70 2.15 -19.49
C VAL A 456 -21.39 2.92 -19.67
N LEU A 457 -20.27 2.34 -19.22
CA LEU A 457 -18.93 2.85 -19.47
C LEU A 457 -18.12 1.83 -20.28
N LEU A 458 -17.68 2.22 -21.47
CA LEU A 458 -16.84 1.40 -22.35
C LEU A 458 -15.44 2.05 -22.46
N ASP A 459 -14.39 1.34 -22.05
CA ASP A 459 -13.00 1.75 -22.27
C ASP A 459 -12.22 0.67 -23.05
N GLN A 460 -11.57 1.08 -24.14
CA GLN A 460 -10.73 0.20 -24.96
C GLN A 460 -11.50 -1.03 -25.50
N VAL A 461 -12.78 -0.84 -25.80
CA VAL A 461 -13.69 -1.84 -26.37
C VAL A 461 -13.71 -1.70 -27.89
N ASP A 462 -13.45 -2.82 -28.58
CA ASP A 462 -13.39 -2.90 -30.05
C ASP A 462 -14.45 -3.90 -30.54
N GLY A 463 -15.51 -3.38 -31.15
CA GLY A 463 -16.76 -4.08 -31.42
C GLY A 463 -17.61 -4.25 -30.17
N ALA A 464 -18.73 -3.52 -30.07
CA ALA A 464 -19.76 -3.76 -29.06
C ALA A 464 -21.18 -3.52 -29.56
N THR A 465 -22.11 -4.38 -29.13
CA THR A 465 -23.54 -4.24 -29.38
C THR A 465 -24.30 -4.18 -28.05
N VAL A 466 -25.03 -3.09 -27.81
CA VAL A 466 -25.79 -2.87 -26.56
C VAL A 466 -27.28 -2.78 -26.87
N TYR A 467 -28.07 -3.74 -26.42
CA TYR A 467 -29.53 -3.74 -26.51
C TYR A 467 -30.11 -3.15 -25.23
N LEU A 468 -30.86 -2.05 -25.34
CA LEU A 468 -31.54 -1.40 -24.21
C LEU A 468 -33.01 -1.86 -24.11
N SER A 469 -33.55 -1.84 -22.90
CA SER A 469 -34.99 -2.09 -22.68
C SER A 469 -35.80 -0.80 -22.85
N LYS A 470 -37.14 -0.94 -22.90
CA LYS A 470 -38.06 0.21 -22.87
C LYS A 470 -37.98 1.00 -21.55
N ASP A 471 -37.48 0.37 -20.47
CA ASP A 471 -37.28 0.96 -19.15
C ASP A 471 -35.88 1.57 -18.95
N SER A 472 -34.93 1.31 -19.87
CA SER A 472 -33.55 1.82 -19.81
C SER A 472 -33.23 2.85 -20.90
N LEU A 473 -34.24 3.53 -21.46
CA LEU A 473 -34.04 4.59 -22.48
C LEU A 473 -33.26 5.81 -21.96
N ASN A 474 -33.16 5.99 -20.63
CA ASN A 474 -32.38 7.04 -19.98
C ASN A 474 -30.92 6.61 -19.67
N THR A 475 -30.40 5.55 -20.31
CA THR A 475 -29.01 5.09 -20.08
C THR A 475 -28.00 6.12 -20.60
N GLU A 476 -27.14 6.65 -19.72
CA GLU A 476 -25.97 7.43 -20.15
C GLU A 476 -24.86 6.49 -20.65
N ILE A 477 -24.21 6.82 -21.77
CA ILE A 477 -23.21 5.95 -22.41
C ILE A 477 -21.91 6.73 -22.61
N PHE A 478 -20.85 6.29 -21.94
CA PHE A 478 -19.52 6.88 -22.01
C PHE A 478 -18.56 5.96 -22.77
N THR A 479 -17.87 6.49 -23.79
CA THR A 479 -16.91 5.74 -24.60
C THR A 479 -15.51 6.35 -24.56
N SER A 480 -14.51 5.55 -24.20
CA SER A 480 -13.09 5.92 -24.14
C SER A 480 -12.26 5.00 -25.02
N LYS A 481 -11.64 5.55 -26.09
CA LYS A 481 -10.75 4.79 -26.99
C LYS A 481 -11.42 3.49 -27.52
N CYS A 482 -12.69 3.61 -27.90
CA CYS A 482 -13.52 2.52 -28.41
C CYS A 482 -13.70 2.61 -29.93
N SER A 483 -14.09 1.49 -30.55
CA SER A 483 -14.40 1.37 -31.98
C SER A 483 -15.55 0.39 -32.22
N SER A 484 -16.33 0.62 -33.28
CA SER A 484 -17.48 -0.19 -33.70
C SER A 484 -18.51 -0.43 -32.59
N ILE A 485 -19.01 0.64 -31.99
CA ILE A 485 -19.99 0.61 -30.88
C ILE A 485 -21.39 0.92 -31.43
N ASN A 486 -22.35 0.02 -31.21
CA ASN A 486 -23.70 0.10 -31.74
C ASN A 486 -24.75 -0.08 -30.62
N ILE A 487 -25.63 0.90 -30.47
CA ILE A 487 -26.69 0.94 -29.46
C ILE A 487 -28.03 0.62 -30.11
N ASN A 488 -28.59 -0.53 -29.75
CA ASN A 488 -29.89 -0.99 -30.22
C ASN A 488 -30.99 -0.43 -29.31
N LEU A 489 -31.76 0.52 -29.84
CA LEU A 489 -32.90 1.13 -29.15
C LEU A 489 -34.20 0.37 -29.49
N PRO A 490 -35.03 0.01 -28.51
CA PRO A 490 -36.24 -0.77 -28.74
C PRO A 490 -37.38 0.10 -29.28
N THR A 491 -38.08 -0.40 -30.30
CA THR A 491 -39.30 0.21 -30.87
C THR A 491 -40.54 -0.57 -30.43
N GLU A 492 -41.66 -0.47 -31.15
CA GLU A 492 -42.86 -1.24 -30.81
C GLU A 492 -42.66 -2.75 -31.03
N GLU A 493 -42.07 -3.15 -32.17
CA GLU A 493 -41.87 -4.55 -32.57
C GLU A 493 -40.39 -4.97 -32.75
N ASP A 494 -39.49 -4.05 -33.12
CA ASP A 494 -38.08 -4.34 -33.50
C ASP A 494 -37.06 -3.43 -32.77
N TYR A 495 -35.76 -3.63 -33.01
CA TYR A 495 -34.69 -2.71 -32.57
C TYR A 495 -34.17 -1.84 -33.72
N VAL A 496 -33.80 -0.59 -33.41
CA VAL A 496 -33.07 0.30 -34.32
C VAL A 496 -31.60 0.37 -33.88
N GLU A 497 -30.69 0.06 -34.79
CA GLU A 497 -29.24 0.22 -34.60
C GLU A 497 -28.84 1.71 -34.66
N ASN A 498 -28.16 2.19 -33.62
CA ASN A 498 -27.64 3.55 -33.52
C ASN A 498 -26.13 3.49 -33.26
N PRO A 499 -25.26 3.68 -34.28
CA PRO A 499 -23.82 3.67 -34.09
C PRO A 499 -23.36 4.90 -33.29
N VAL A 500 -22.46 4.70 -32.32
CA VAL A 500 -21.86 5.80 -31.55
C VAL A 500 -20.79 6.48 -32.42
N PRO A 501 -20.78 7.83 -32.56
CA PRO A 501 -19.81 8.51 -33.41
C PRO A 501 -18.35 8.35 -32.93
N GLU A 502 -17.51 7.73 -33.76
CA GLU A 502 -16.10 7.45 -33.43
C GLU A 502 -15.14 8.61 -33.78
N GLN A 503 -15.48 9.43 -34.78
CA GLN A 503 -14.58 10.49 -35.27
C GLN A 503 -14.96 11.86 -34.70
N LEU A 504 -14.03 12.46 -33.95
CA LEU A 504 -14.10 13.86 -33.50
C LEU A 504 -13.21 14.73 -34.38
N ARG A 505 -13.75 15.87 -34.85
CA ARG A 505 -13.01 16.89 -35.60
C ARG A 505 -12.69 18.06 -34.68
N SER A 506 -11.42 18.19 -34.34
CA SER A 506 -10.91 19.35 -33.60
C SER A 506 -10.34 20.41 -34.56
N PHE A 507 -10.70 21.68 -34.35
CA PHE A 507 -10.16 22.81 -35.12
C PHE A 507 -10.07 24.08 -34.26
N VAL A 508 -9.27 25.05 -34.71
CA VAL A 508 -9.06 26.31 -33.97
C VAL A 508 -10.05 27.37 -34.47
N ARG A 509 -10.86 27.93 -33.57
CA ARG A 509 -11.79 29.05 -33.83
C ARG A 509 -11.56 30.11 -32.75
N GLY A 510 -11.24 31.34 -33.17
CA GLY A 510 -11.01 32.46 -32.24
C GLY A 510 -9.87 32.24 -31.22
N GLY A 511 -8.81 31.52 -31.62
CA GLY A 511 -7.69 31.19 -30.73
C GLY A 511 -7.97 30.08 -29.70
N ARG A 512 -9.14 29.46 -29.73
CA ARG A 512 -9.49 28.29 -28.89
C ARG A 512 -9.62 27.04 -29.75
N LEU A 513 -9.24 25.89 -29.20
CA LEU A 513 -9.55 24.59 -29.80
C LEU A 513 -11.03 24.26 -29.52
N VAL A 514 -11.76 23.90 -30.57
CA VAL A 514 -13.15 23.42 -30.53
C VAL A 514 -13.17 22.03 -31.13
N SER A 515 -13.87 21.10 -30.48
CA SER A 515 -14.08 19.74 -30.98
C SER A 515 -15.56 19.53 -31.27
N GLU A 516 -15.88 19.14 -32.50
CA GLU A 516 -17.23 18.82 -32.96
C GLU A 516 -17.25 17.34 -33.42
N ILE A 517 -18.37 16.65 -33.26
CA ILE A 517 -18.55 15.28 -33.78
C ILE A 517 -18.57 15.34 -35.31
N VAL A 518 -17.90 14.40 -35.99
CA VAL A 518 -18.04 14.25 -37.45
C VAL A 518 -19.33 13.50 -37.72
N GLU A 519 -20.39 14.26 -37.99
CA GLU A 519 -21.67 13.74 -38.46
C GLU A 519 -21.52 13.19 -39.88
N HIS A 520 -21.51 11.86 -40.02
CA HIS A 520 -21.64 11.17 -41.30
C HIS A 520 -23.12 11.04 -41.66
N ALA A 521 -23.74 12.15 -42.05
CA ALA A 521 -25.07 12.13 -42.67
C ALA A 521 -24.97 11.52 -44.08
N GLY A 522 -25.47 10.29 -44.24
CA GLY A 522 -25.47 9.52 -45.50
C GLY A 522 -26.51 8.41 -45.46
#